data_AF-A0AAV2MG91-F1
#
_entry.id   AF-A0AAV2MG91-F1
#
_cell.length_a   1.000
_cell.length_b   1.000
_cell.length_c   1.000
_cell.angle_alpha   90.00
_cell.angle_beta   90.00
_cell.angle_gamma   90.00
#
_symmetry.space_group_name_H-M   'P 1'
#
loop_
_entity.id
_entity.type
_entity.pdbx_description
1 polymer ?
#
loop_
_entity_poly.entity_id
_entity_poly.type
_entity_poly.pdbx_seq_one_letter_code
_entity_poly.pdbx_strand_id
1 'polypeptide(L)'
;MDPPDFSSMNLTVQPTPFSYPVCARWADRSEGSVFHLAHLLLFLGLMGGSGLYGLLYLFTLLTLGFFCLTVWSWSEPCTSDAFLWSLALFAACLAQGAHVSYRLRSVAVGPDFAELYARLFQRLGVSLTHYAKIVACCERHVHVLERDHCFAVEGKTAIDKLSVLLEGRISVTVNGEFLHYIYPFQFLDSPEWDSLRPSEEGIFQVTLRADHRCRYVTWRRKRLYLLFAKHRYLAKIFALVVRHDIAEKLYSLNDKAFDCSGHRYDLRLPSFCHPPELPKESTPDQTTDQTTDQTTDQTTDQTTDPPVDPAPGPREQGEGLLKRLSPPSPHTALSRSLQPVLKALSRVHTAAGPPPRLKQTREQSW
;
A
#
# COMPACT_ATOMS: atom_id res chain seq x y z
N MET A 1 -99.90 20.53 18.58
CA MET A 1 -98.82 19.77 17.89
C MET A 1 -98.28 20.69 16.84
N ASP A 2 -97.45 21.59 17.32
CA ASP A 2 -97.05 22.80 16.64
C ASP A 2 -95.71 22.49 15.97
N PRO A 3 -95.45 22.98 14.76
CA PRO A 3 -94.28 22.57 13.99
C PRO A 3 -92.99 23.01 14.70
N PRO A 4 -91.94 22.16 14.70
CA PRO A 4 -90.67 22.51 15.33
C PRO A 4 -90.01 23.71 14.63
N ASP A 5 -89.55 24.67 15.42
CA ASP A 5 -88.95 25.90 14.91
C ASP A 5 -87.47 25.69 14.56
N PHE A 6 -87.21 25.52 13.26
CA PHE A 6 -85.87 25.34 12.69
C PHE A 6 -84.99 26.60 12.75
N SER A 7 -85.52 27.79 13.10
CA SER A 7 -84.72 29.02 13.21
C SER A 7 -83.68 28.96 14.35
N SER A 8 -83.84 28.05 15.29
CA SER A 8 -82.91 27.78 16.40
C SER A 8 -81.67 26.96 16.00
N MET A 9 -81.70 26.27 14.85
CA MET A 9 -80.58 25.44 14.40
C MET A 9 -79.48 26.27 13.74
N ASN A 10 -78.56 26.80 14.54
CA ASN A 10 -77.34 27.44 14.05
C ASN A 10 -76.36 26.40 13.47
N LEU A 11 -76.69 25.90 12.28
CA LEU A 11 -76.02 24.79 11.59
C LEU A 11 -74.70 25.22 10.92
N THR A 12 -74.02 26.21 11.50
CA THR A 12 -72.65 26.62 11.14
C THR A 12 -71.62 26.09 12.14
N VAL A 13 -71.62 24.76 12.31
CA VAL A 13 -70.37 24.09 12.65
C VAL A 13 -69.43 24.35 11.48
N GLN A 14 -68.56 25.36 11.60
CA GLN A 14 -67.42 25.46 10.69
C GLN A 14 -66.69 24.12 10.74
N PRO A 15 -66.34 23.52 9.59
CA PRO A 15 -65.32 22.48 9.62
C PRO A 15 -64.08 23.13 10.19
N THR A 16 -63.67 22.72 11.40
CA THR A 16 -62.38 23.14 11.96
C THR A 16 -61.34 22.82 10.89
N PRO A 17 -60.67 23.82 10.28
CA PRO A 17 -59.71 23.52 9.23
C PRO A 17 -58.68 22.59 9.83
N PHE A 18 -58.30 21.53 9.11
CA PHE A 18 -57.27 20.58 9.52
C PHE A 18 -55.94 21.31 9.66
N SER A 19 -55.79 21.92 10.83
CA SER A 19 -54.69 22.78 11.19
C SER A 19 -53.56 21.86 11.60
N TYR A 20 -52.85 21.36 10.59
CA TYR A 20 -51.48 20.90 10.76
C TYR A 20 -50.80 21.89 11.71
N PRO A 21 -50.20 21.44 12.83
CA PRO A 21 -49.66 22.35 13.83
C PRO A 21 -48.49 23.13 13.22
N VAL A 22 -48.78 24.32 12.71
CA VAL A 22 -47.78 25.23 12.15
C VAL A 22 -46.95 25.71 13.32
N CYS A 23 -45.72 25.21 13.40
CA CYS A 23 -44.79 25.45 14.49
C CYS A 23 -44.34 26.92 14.54
N ALA A 24 -45.17 27.77 15.15
CA ALA A 24 -45.00 29.22 15.20
C ALA A 24 -43.86 29.69 16.14
N ARG A 25 -43.38 28.79 17.02
CA ARG A 25 -42.31 29.05 17.98
C ARG A 25 -41.57 27.76 18.31
N TRP A 26 -40.29 27.85 18.63
CA TRP A 26 -39.54 26.76 19.26
C TRP A 26 -40.02 26.58 20.71
N ALA A 27 -39.86 25.38 21.28
CA ALA A 27 -40.19 25.15 22.68
C ALA A 27 -39.22 25.91 23.60
N ASP A 28 -39.73 26.72 24.54
CA ASP A 28 -38.93 27.42 25.56
C ASP A 28 -38.43 26.48 26.68
N ARG A 29 -37.95 25.30 26.30
CA ARG A 29 -37.53 24.22 27.20
C ARG A 29 -36.02 24.04 27.12
N SER A 30 -35.40 23.74 28.26
CA SER A 30 -33.99 23.34 28.32
C SER A 30 -33.70 22.13 27.44
N GLU A 31 -32.63 22.18 26.65
CA GLU A 31 -32.24 21.08 25.77
C GLU A 31 -32.01 19.76 26.52
N GLY A 32 -32.39 18.65 25.87
CA GLY A 32 -32.32 17.32 26.47
C GLY A 32 -30.88 16.83 26.68
N SER A 33 -30.68 15.92 27.63
CA SER A 33 -29.36 15.28 27.85
C SER A 33 -28.81 14.60 26.58
N VAL A 34 -29.69 14.09 25.71
CA VAL A 34 -29.35 13.53 24.39
C VAL A 34 -28.72 14.56 23.45
N PHE A 35 -29.18 15.81 23.48
CA PHE A 35 -28.63 16.91 22.67
C PHE A 35 -27.22 17.28 23.13
N HIS A 36 -26.98 17.37 24.44
CA HIS A 36 -25.66 17.62 25.00
C HIS A 36 -24.69 16.45 24.75
N LEU A 37 -25.16 15.20 24.89
CA LEU A 37 -24.36 14.01 24.55
C LEU A 37 -23.98 13.99 23.07
N ALA A 38 -24.90 14.34 22.17
CA ALA A 38 -24.63 14.42 20.74
C ALA A 38 -23.50 15.42 20.41
N HIS A 39 -23.55 16.62 21.00
CA HIS A 39 -22.53 17.64 20.80
C HIS A 39 -21.17 17.24 21.40
N LEU A 40 -21.15 16.57 22.55
CA LEU A 40 -19.92 16.01 23.12
C LEU A 40 -19.29 14.95 22.20
N LEU A 41 -20.09 14.05 21.63
CA LEU A 41 -19.64 13.03 20.69
C LEU A 41 -19.12 13.62 19.36
N LEU A 42 -19.80 14.65 18.84
CA LEU A 42 -19.34 15.37 17.64
C LEU A 42 -18.01 16.10 17.91
N PHE A 43 -17.86 16.75 19.07
CA PHE A 43 -16.61 17.39 19.47
C PHE A 43 -15.46 16.37 19.59
N LEU A 44 -15.68 15.26 20.32
CA LEU A 44 -14.69 14.19 20.47
C LEU A 44 -14.30 13.57 19.13
N GLY A 45 -15.26 13.33 18.22
CA GLY A 45 -14.98 12.84 16.88
C GLY A 45 -14.07 13.78 16.09
N LEU A 46 -14.34 15.10 16.15
CA LEU A 46 -13.51 16.12 15.50
C LEU A 46 -12.10 16.26 16.09
N MET A 47 -11.83 15.72 17.28
CA MET A 47 -10.47 15.60 17.83
C MET A 47 -9.68 14.39 17.28
N GLY A 48 -10.23 13.65 16.31
CA GLY A 48 -9.58 12.50 15.68
C GLY A 48 -8.25 12.81 14.99
N GLY A 49 -7.21 12.02 15.30
CA GLY A 49 -5.87 12.18 14.75
C GLY A 49 -5.72 11.76 13.27
N SER A 50 -4.55 12.00 12.69
CA SER A 50 -4.26 11.66 11.29
C SER A 50 -4.03 10.16 11.05
N GLY A 51 -4.64 9.60 10.01
CA GLY A 51 -4.38 8.23 9.52
C GLY A 51 -5.66 7.39 9.41
N LEU A 52 -5.54 6.12 8.98
CA LEU A 52 -6.72 5.25 8.78
C LEU A 52 -7.47 4.96 10.09
N TYR A 53 -6.75 4.75 11.20
CA TYR A 53 -7.36 4.51 12.51
C TYR A 53 -8.04 5.78 13.07
N GLY A 54 -7.40 6.94 12.92
CA GLY A 54 -8.00 8.23 13.32
C GLY A 54 -9.20 8.63 12.46
N LEU A 55 -9.19 8.29 11.17
CA LEU A 55 -10.34 8.47 10.26
C LEU A 55 -11.50 7.53 10.63
N LEU A 56 -11.22 6.32 11.11
CA LEU A 56 -12.24 5.42 11.63
C LEU A 56 -12.83 5.96 12.94
N TYR A 57 -12.00 6.41 13.88
CA TYR A 57 -12.41 7.08 15.13
C TYR A 57 -13.29 8.31 14.89
N LEU A 58 -12.90 9.17 13.92
CA LEU A 58 -13.70 10.32 13.48
C LEU A 58 -15.10 9.88 13.04
N PHE A 59 -15.19 8.92 12.11
CA PHE A 59 -16.49 8.51 11.57
C PHE A 59 -17.34 7.69 12.54
N THR A 60 -16.78 6.89 13.46
CA THR A 60 -17.59 6.19 14.47
C THR A 60 -18.22 7.16 15.46
N LEU A 61 -17.47 8.14 15.97
CA LEU A 61 -18.00 9.15 16.90
C LEU A 61 -18.97 10.14 16.23
N LEU A 62 -18.69 10.57 14.99
CA LEU A 62 -19.66 11.37 14.23
C LEU A 62 -20.95 10.59 13.95
N THR A 63 -20.85 9.31 13.60
CA THR A 63 -22.05 8.47 13.39
C THR A 63 -22.88 8.36 14.67
N LEU A 64 -22.25 8.18 15.84
CA LEU A 64 -22.97 8.15 17.12
C LEU A 64 -23.56 9.52 17.50
N GLY A 65 -22.82 10.61 17.27
CA GLY A 65 -23.30 11.97 17.49
C GLY A 65 -24.50 12.34 16.61
N PHE A 66 -24.44 12.09 15.30
CA PHE A 66 -25.57 12.32 14.39
C PHE A 66 -26.75 11.37 14.65
N PHE A 67 -26.51 10.15 15.15
CA PHE A 67 -27.58 9.27 15.64
C PHE A 67 -28.31 9.92 16.83
N CYS A 68 -27.58 10.43 17.83
CA CYS A 68 -28.19 11.15 18.96
C CYS A 68 -28.95 12.42 18.52
N LEU A 69 -28.43 13.22 17.57
CA LEU A 69 -29.17 14.35 16.99
C LEU A 69 -30.43 13.90 16.24
N THR A 70 -30.38 12.77 15.53
CA THR A 70 -31.55 12.21 14.82
C THR A 70 -32.63 11.77 15.79
N VAL A 71 -32.26 11.13 16.91
CA VAL A 71 -33.19 10.72 17.98
C VAL A 71 -33.83 11.94 18.67
N TRP A 72 -33.04 12.96 19.01
CA TRP A 72 -33.56 14.22 19.59
C TRP A 72 -34.49 14.96 18.61
N SER A 73 -34.10 15.09 17.34
CA SER A 73 -34.90 15.77 16.30
C SER A 73 -36.19 15.01 15.94
N TRP A 74 -36.27 13.72 16.28
CA TRP A 74 -37.47 12.88 16.13
C TRP A 74 -38.43 13.01 17.33
N SER A 75 -37.92 13.27 18.53
CA SER A 75 -38.76 13.49 19.71
C SER A 75 -39.50 14.82 19.72
N GLU A 76 -39.04 15.81 18.96
CA GLU A 76 -39.68 17.13 18.84
C GLU A 76 -40.48 17.25 17.53
N PRO A 77 -41.82 17.47 17.58
CA PRO A 77 -42.68 17.40 16.39
C PRO A 77 -42.49 18.54 15.39
N CYS A 78 -41.69 19.55 15.75
CA CYS A 78 -41.45 20.75 14.95
C CYS A 78 -40.12 20.78 14.20
N THR A 79 -39.23 19.80 14.43
CA THR A 79 -37.84 19.81 13.93
C THR A 79 -37.63 18.93 12.69
N SER A 80 -38.59 18.89 11.77
CA SER A 80 -38.57 18.00 10.60
C SER A 80 -37.37 18.19 9.66
N ASP A 81 -36.96 19.44 9.38
CA ASP A 81 -35.76 19.74 8.59
C ASP A 81 -34.48 19.31 9.33
N ALA A 82 -34.36 19.63 10.62
CA ALA A 82 -33.21 19.23 11.45
C ALA A 82 -33.10 17.70 11.59
N PHE A 83 -34.22 16.98 11.66
CA PHE A 83 -34.27 15.52 11.59
C PHE A 83 -33.75 15.01 10.24
N LEU A 84 -34.23 15.58 9.12
CA LEU A 84 -33.83 15.14 7.78
C LEU A 84 -32.33 15.37 7.52
N TRP A 85 -31.79 16.51 7.95
CA TRP A 85 -30.35 16.79 7.89
C TRP A 85 -29.54 15.89 8.82
N SER A 86 -30.00 15.67 10.06
CA SER A 86 -29.31 14.78 11.01
C SER A 86 -29.26 13.33 10.50
N LEU A 87 -30.36 12.84 9.92
CA LEU A 87 -30.46 11.51 9.32
C LEU A 87 -29.55 11.38 8.07
N ALA A 88 -29.51 12.42 7.22
CA ALA A 88 -28.63 12.44 6.06
C ALA A 88 -27.14 12.47 6.45
N LEU A 89 -26.78 13.23 7.48
CA LEU A 89 -25.42 13.29 8.02
C LEU A 89 -25.02 11.98 8.73
N PHE A 90 -25.95 11.36 9.47
CA PHE A 90 -25.80 10.02 10.04
C PHE A 90 -25.52 9.00 8.93
N ALA A 91 -26.35 8.94 7.89
CA ALA A 91 -26.19 8.01 6.78
C ALA A 91 -24.87 8.23 6.02
N ALA A 92 -24.47 9.48 5.80
CA ALA A 92 -23.19 9.82 5.18
C ALA A 92 -21.99 9.39 6.05
N CYS A 93 -22.03 9.64 7.36
CA CYS A 93 -20.97 9.23 8.29
C CYS A 93 -20.89 7.71 8.44
N LEU A 94 -22.04 7.01 8.48
CA LEU A 94 -22.13 5.56 8.49
C LEU A 94 -21.55 4.96 7.21
N ALA A 95 -21.87 5.53 6.04
CA ALA A 95 -21.32 5.07 4.76
C ALA A 95 -19.80 5.29 4.65
N GLN A 96 -19.29 6.43 5.12
CA GLN A 96 -17.84 6.68 5.18
C GLN A 96 -17.15 5.77 6.20
N GLY A 97 -17.74 5.60 7.39
CA GLY A 97 -17.27 4.69 8.43
C GLY A 97 -17.23 3.24 7.95
N ALA A 98 -18.24 2.78 7.21
CA ALA A 98 -18.30 1.47 6.58
C ALA A 98 -17.24 1.33 5.45
N HIS A 99 -17.06 2.34 4.61
CA HIS A 99 -16.01 2.34 3.58
C HIS A 99 -14.60 2.30 4.20
N VAL A 100 -14.32 3.13 5.20
CA VAL A 100 -13.04 3.13 5.94
C VAL A 100 -12.85 1.82 6.69
N SER A 101 -13.91 1.25 7.30
CA SER A 101 -13.87 -0.07 7.93
C SER A 101 -13.66 -1.20 6.92
N TYR A 102 -14.15 -1.09 5.68
CA TYR A 102 -13.87 -2.04 4.61
C TYR A 102 -12.42 -1.91 4.10
N ARG A 103 -11.89 -0.69 3.98
CA ARG A 103 -10.46 -0.46 3.71
C ARG A 103 -9.61 -1.03 4.85
N LEU A 104 -9.97 -0.78 6.11
CA LEU A 104 -9.28 -1.36 7.26
C LEU A 104 -9.44 -2.88 7.32
N ARG A 105 -10.59 -3.47 7.00
CA ARG A 105 -10.78 -4.94 6.93
C ARG A 105 -10.02 -5.58 5.76
N SER A 106 -9.69 -4.83 4.71
CA SER A 106 -8.72 -5.27 3.69
C SER A 106 -7.25 -5.14 4.12
N VAL A 107 -6.99 -4.43 5.22
CA VAL A 107 -5.70 -4.27 5.91
C VAL A 107 -5.61 -5.10 7.21
N ALA A 108 -6.74 -5.56 7.75
CA ALA A 108 -6.88 -6.60 8.76
C ALA A 108 -6.69 -7.97 8.09
N VAL A 109 -5.53 -8.11 7.47
CA VAL A 109 -4.99 -9.37 7.03
C VAL A 109 -4.70 -10.22 8.28
N GLY A 110 -4.68 -11.55 8.16
CA GLY A 110 -4.45 -12.45 9.30
C GLY A 110 -3.16 -12.14 10.06
N PRO A 111 -3.02 -12.57 11.33
CA PRO A 111 -1.91 -12.19 12.21
C PRO A 111 -0.54 -12.35 11.55
N ASP A 112 -0.32 -13.48 10.88
CA ASP A 112 0.84 -13.81 10.04
C ASP A 112 1.27 -12.67 9.09
N PHE A 113 0.31 -12.03 8.44
CA PHE A 113 0.53 -10.94 7.50
C PHE A 113 0.71 -9.58 8.20
N ALA A 114 0.17 -9.39 9.40
CA ALA A 114 0.47 -8.22 10.22
C ALA A 114 1.92 -8.29 10.75
N GLU A 115 2.38 -9.48 11.11
CA GLU A 115 3.77 -9.73 11.49
C GLU A 115 4.72 -9.58 10.29
N LEU A 116 4.41 -10.18 9.14
CA LEU A 116 5.15 -9.98 7.88
C LEU A 116 5.30 -8.49 7.52
N TYR A 117 4.25 -7.69 7.73
CA TYR A 117 4.32 -6.24 7.57
C TYR A 117 5.31 -5.60 8.56
N ALA A 118 5.20 -5.91 9.85
CA ALA A 118 6.05 -5.35 10.89
C ALA A 118 7.53 -5.71 10.72
N ARG A 119 7.83 -6.94 10.30
CA ARG A 119 9.20 -7.46 10.13
C ARG A 119 9.89 -6.90 8.88
N LEU A 120 9.23 -6.95 7.71
CA LEU A 120 9.85 -6.55 6.44
C LEU A 120 9.48 -5.13 5.98
N PHE A 121 8.18 -4.80 5.93
CA PHE A 121 7.69 -3.64 5.19
C PHE A 121 7.57 -2.35 6.02
N GLN A 122 7.36 -2.45 7.33
CA GLN A 122 7.24 -1.30 8.24
C GLN A 122 8.58 -0.54 8.37
N ARG A 123 9.70 -1.26 8.47
CA ARG A 123 11.05 -0.67 8.50
C ARG A 123 11.41 0.10 7.22
N LEU A 124 10.75 -0.20 6.11
CA LEU A 124 10.91 0.46 4.81
C LEU A 124 9.89 1.60 4.57
N GLY A 125 9.10 1.96 5.58
CA GLY A 125 8.11 3.05 5.48
C GLY A 125 6.95 2.77 4.54
N VAL A 126 6.70 1.51 4.17
CA VAL A 126 5.64 1.14 3.23
C VAL A 126 4.27 1.37 3.86
N SER A 127 3.46 2.23 3.25
CA SER A 127 2.11 2.51 3.77
C SER A 127 1.22 1.26 3.71
N LEU A 128 0.33 1.09 4.70
CA LEU A 128 -0.66 0.00 4.74
C LEU A 128 -1.51 -0.09 3.45
N THR A 129 -1.79 1.04 2.82
CA THR A 129 -2.50 1.14 1.52
C THR A 129 -1.72 0.59 0.33
N HIS A 130 -0.39 0.50 0.42
CA HIS A 130 0.47 -0.19 -0.54
C HIS A 130 0.62 -1.67 -0.16
N TYR A 131 0.77 -1.98 1.12
CA TYR A 131 0.85 -3.35 1.61
C TYR A 131 -0.40 -4.18 1.27
N ALA A 132 -1.61 -3.61 1.41
CA ALA A 132 -2.85 -4.26 1.02
C ALA A 132 -2.89 -4.72 -0.46
N LYS A 133 -2.13 -4.07 -1.35
CA LYS A 133 -2.02 -4.44 -2.77
C LYS A 133 -1.09 -5.64 -2.97
N ILE A 134 0.02 -5.69 -2.21
CA ILE A 134 0.94 -6.84 -2.18
C ILE A 134 0.17 -8.08 -1.70
N VAL A 135 -0.56 -7.92 -0.59
CA VAL A 135 -1.40 -8.95 0.03
C VAL A 135 -2.55 -9.41 -0.87
N ALA A 136 -3.12 -8.52 -1.69
CA ALA A 136 -4.13 -8.91 -2.67
C ALA A 136 -3.58 -9.82 -3.79
N CYS A 137 -2.28 -9.70 -4.13
CA CYS A 137 -1.67 -10.51 -5.18
C CYS A 137 -1.37 -11.96 -4.76
N CYS A 138 -1.16 -12.24 -3.47
CA CYS A 138 -1.04 -13.59 -2.88
C CYS A 138 -2.39 -14.16 -2.37
N GLU A 139 -3.51 -13.64 -2.87
CA GLU A 139 -4.88 -14.13 -2.60
C GLU A 139 -5.30 -14.14 -1.12
N ARG A 140 -4.51 -13.52 -0.22
CA ARG A 140 -4.64 -13.61 1.25
C ARG A 140 -4.56 -15.05 1.80
N HIS A 141 -3.93 -15.96 1.06
CA HIS A 141 -3.74 -17.34 1.49
C HIS A 141 -2.37 -17.54 2.14
N VAL A 142 -2.32 -18.37 3.20
CA VAL A 142 -1.08 -18.85 3.84
C VAL A 142 -1.01 -20.34 3.57
N HIS A 143 0.07 -20.77 2.93
CA HIS A 143 0.32 -22.17 2.65
C HIS A 143 0.99 -22.83 3.87
N VAL A 144 0.66 -24.09 4.10
CA VAL A 144 1.33 -24.95 5.10
C VAL A 144 2.18 -25.97 4.36
N LEU A 145 3.37 -26.25 4.88
CA LEU A 145 4.24 -27.34 4.44
C LEU A 145 4.56 -28.20 5.66
N GLU A 146 4.07 -29.43 5.68
CA GLU A 146 4.32 -30.36 6.78
C GLU A 146 5.78 -30.85 6.78
N ARG A 147 6.22 -31.37 7.94
CA ARG A 147 7.61 -31.81 8.16
C ARG A 147 8.04 -32.87 7.14
N ASP A 148 9.30 -32.83 6.73
CA ASP A 148 9.95 -33.66 5.69
C ASP A 148 9.45 -33.45 4.25
N HIS A 149 8.40 -32.67 3.99
CA HIS A 149 7.98 -32.34 2.62
C HIS A 149 8.88 -31.30 1.94
N CYS A 150 9.05 -31.42 0.63
CA CYS A 150 9.82 -30.47 -0.18
C CYS A 150 8.94 -29.33 -0.72
N PHE A 151 9.37 -28.08 -0.54
CA PHE A 151 8.82 -26.90 -1.21
C PHE A 151 9.24 -26.83 -2.68
N ALA A 152 10.47 -27.25 -2.95
CA ALA A 152 11.06 -27.37 -4.28
C ALA A 152 12.05 -28.55 -4.28
N VAL A 153 12.22 -29.18 -5.44
CA VAL A 153 13.18 -30.26 -5.68
C VAL A 153 14.08 -29.89 -6.86
N GLU A 154 15.38 -30.05 -6.64
CA GLU A 154 16.45 -29.80 -7.59
C GLU A 154 16.18 -30.48 -8.95
N GLY A 155 16.34 -29.72 -10.04
CA GLY A 155 16.13 -30.16 -11.41
C GLY A 155 14.67 -30.45 -11.80
N LYS A 156 13.69 -30.30 -10.89
CA LYS A 156 12.29 -30.72 -11.12
C LYS A 156 11.24 -29.63 -10.89
N THR A 157 11.43 -28.77 -9.89
CA THR A 157 10.47 -27.69 -9.62
C THR A 157 10.76 -26.49 -10.51
N ALA A 158 9.72 -25.95 -11.17
CA ALA A 158 9.82 -24.73 -11.97
C ALA A 158 9.73 -23.45 -11.10
N ILE A 159 10.38 -22.38 -11.53
CA ILE A 159 10.45 -21.09 -10.82
C ILE A 159 9.31 -20.17 -11.31
N ASP A 160 8.09 -20.39 -10.79
CA ASP A 160 6.88 -19.65 -11.19
C ASP A 160 6.41 -18.59 -10.17
N LYS A 161 7.13 -18.45 -9.04
CA LYS A 161 6.68 -17.80 -7.81
C LYS A 161 7.81 -17.05 -7.08
N LEU A 162 7.42 -16.25 -6.09
CA LEU A 162 8.26 -15.67 -5.04
C LEU A 162 7.57 -15.94 -3.70
N SER A 163 8.29 -16.32 -2.66
CA SER A 163 7.72 -16.89 -1.44
C SER A 163 8.51 -16.48 -0.19
N VAL A 164 7.82 -16.24 0.93
CA VAL A 164 8.42 -15.85 2.22
C VAL A 164 7.96 -16.80 3.32
N LEU A 165 8.91 -17.28 4.12
CA LEU A 165 8.66 -18.10 5.30
C LEU A 165 8.07 -17.24 6.43
N LEU A 166 7.03 -17.71 7.10
CA LEU A 166 6.40 -17.06 8.26
C LEU A 166 6.74 -17.77 9.56
N GLU A 167 6.78 -19.11 9.52
CA GLU A 167 7.05 -19.97 10.67
C GLU A 167 7.75 -21.25 10.20
N GLY A 168 8.55 -21.86 11.07
CA GLY A 168 9.27 -23.10 10.83
C GLY A 168 10.71 -22.87 10.40
N ARG A 169 11.31 -23.89 9.79
CA ARG A 169 12.68 -23.89 9.26
C ARG A 169 12.73 -24.77 8.02
N ILE A 170 13.41 -24.29 6.97
CA ILE A 170 13.64 -25.05 5.74
C ILE A 170 15.14 -25.29 5.60
N SER A 171 15.53 -26.53 5.30
CA SER A 171 16.89 -26.88 4.91
C SER A 171 17.05 -26.75 3.39
N VAL A 172 18.19 -26.19 2.98
CA VAL A 172 18.62 -26.10 1.59
C VAL A 172 19.70 -27.16 1.35
N THR A 173 19.50 -28.01 0.35
CA THR A 173 20.50 -28.98 -0.09
C THR A 173 20.78 -28.88 -1.59
N VAL A 174 21.99 -29.27 -2.01
CA VAL A 174 22.45 -29.29 -3.41
C VAL A 174 23.16 -30.62 -3.66
N ASN A 175 22.76 -31.38 -4.67
CA ASN A 175 23.20 -32.77 -4.88
C ASN A 175 23.06 -33.69 -3.64
N GLY A 176 22.22 -33.30 -2.67
CA GLY A 176 22.03 -33.98 -1.38
C GLY A 176 22.86 -33.43 -0.21
N GLU A 177 23.90 -32.63 -0.45
CA GLU A 177 24.70 -32.00 0.61
C GLU A 177 23.99 -30.79 1.24
N PHE A 178 24.19 -30.56 2.53
CA PHE A 178 23.53 -29.46 3.26
C PHE A 178 24.28 -28.12 3.12
N LEU A 179 23.56 -27.10 2.67
CA LEU A 179 24.11 -25.77 2.38
C LEU A 179 23.82 -24.78 3.54
N HIS A 180 22.54 -24.51 3.81
CA HIS A 180 22.10 -23.65 4.91
C HIS A 180 20.65 -23.91 5.33
N TYR A 181 20.24 -23.27 6.43
CA TYR A 181 18.84 -23.17 6.84
C TYR A 181 18.28 -21.80 6.45
N ILE A 182 17.03 -21.79 5.99
CA ILE A 182 16.21 -20.59 5.82
C ILE A 182 15.26 -20.47 7.03
N TYR A 183 15.19 -19.28 7.59
CA TYR A 183 14.50 -18.94 8.84
C TYR A 183 13.27 -18.02 8.60
N PRO A 184 12.37 -17.87 9.59
CA PRO A 184 11.20 -17.02 9.47
C PRO A 184 11.52 -15.58 9.02
N PHE A 185 10.65 -15.07 8.15
CA PHE A 185 10.73 -13.78 7.45
C PHE A 185 11.85 -13.64 6.39
N GLN A 186 12.58 -14.71 6.09
CA GLN A 186 13.42 -14.81 4.88
C GLN A 186 12.62 -15.35 3.69
N PHE A 187 13.09 -15.05 2.49
CA PHE A 187 12.53 -15.59 1.24
C PHE A 187 12.99 -17.04 1.03
N LEU A 188 12.19 -17.84 0.33
CA LEU A 188 12.54 -19.22 -0.01
C LEU A 188 13.30 -19.33 -1.34
N ASP A 189 12.97 -18.45 -2.28
CA ASP A 189 13.22 -18.56 -3.72
C ASP A 189 13.73 -17.23 -4.32
N SER A 190 14.44 -16.44 -3.52
CA SER A 190 14.96 -15.12 -3.90
C SER A 190 16.12 -15.16 -4.90
N PRO A 191 17.15 -16.03 -4.81
CA PRO A 191 18.14 -16.20 -5.88
C PRO A 191 17.51 -16.65 -7.20
N GLU A 192 16.59 -17.61 -7.14
CA GLU A 192 15.82 -18.14 -8.27
C GLU A 192 14.95 -17.06 -8.92
N TRP A 193 14.39 -16.15 -8.11
CA TRP A 193 13.62 -15.02 -8.59
C TRP A 193 14.45 -14.00 -9.39
N ASP A 194 15.60 -13.58 -8.84
CA ASP A 194 16.41 -12.47 -9.36
C ASP A 194 17.31 -12.91 -10.54
N SER A 195 17.68 -14.19 -10.59
CA SER A 195 18.48 -14.78 -11.69
C SER A 195 17.72 -14.89 -13.02
N LEU A 196 16.41 -15.12 -13.00
CA LEU A 196 15.59 -15.24 -14.22
C LEU A 196 15.08 -13.88 -14.71
N ARG A 197 15.06 -13.68 -16.04
CA ARG A 197 14.37 -12.55 -16.68
C ARG A 197 12.83 -12.72 -16.60
N PRO A 198 12.02 -11.65 -16.77
CA PRO A 198 10.56 -11.75 -16.59
C PRO A 198 9.82 -12.67 -17.57
N SER A 199 10.42 -12.94 -18.74
CA SER A 199 9.92 -13.82 -19.80
C SER A 199 10.63 -15.19 -19.86
N GLU A 200 11.47 -15.48 -18.88
CA GLU A 200 12.35 -16.65 -18.86
C GLU A 200 11.84 -17.67 -17.85
N GLU A 201 11.82 -18.93 -18.26
CA GLU A 201 11.43 -20.06 -17.43
C GLU A 201 12.69 -20.80 -16.98
N GLY A 202 12.68 -21.33 -15.76
CA GLY A 202 13.82 -22.01 -15.16
C GLY A 202 13.39 -22.97 -14.07
N ILE A 203 14.33 -23.79 -13.63
CA ILE A 203 14.15 -24.84 -12.62
C ILE A 203 15.02 -24.58 -11.39
N PHE A 204 14.55 -24.98 -10.22
CA PHE A 204 15.30 -24.88 -8.98
C PHE A 204 16.59 -25.71 -9.08
N GLN A 205 17.72 -25.07 -8.76
CA GLN A 205 19.05 -25.71 -8.71
C GLN A 205 19.38 -26.28 -7.32
N VAL A 206 18.46 -26.14 -6.37
CA VAL A 206 18.58 -26.61 -4.99
C VAL A 206 17.30 -27.31 -4.56
N THR A 207 17.40 -28.25 -3.61
CA THR A 207 16.24 -28.85 -2.95
C THR A 207 15.94 -28.09 -1.66
N LEU A 208 14.66 -27.73 -1.46
CA LEU A 208 14.17 -26.98 -0.30
C LEU A 208 13.20 -27.86 0.50
N ARG A 209 13.62 -28.34 1.67
CA ARG A 209 12.86 -29.31 2.50
C ARG A 209 12.45 -28.70 3.85
N ALA A 210 11.21 -28.97 4.26
CA ALA A 210 10.70 -28.63 5.58
C ALA A 210 11.36 -29.48 6.68
N ASP A 211 12.18 -28.85 7.50
CA ASP A 211 12.85 -29.46 8.65
C ASP A 211 11.91 -29.50 9.87
N HIS A 212 11.01 -28.51 9.97
CA HIS A 212 9.83 -28.50 10.83
C HIS A 212 8.57 -28.17 10.00
N ARG A 213 7.38 -28.31 10.60
CA ARG A 213 6.14 -27.80 9.99
C ARG A 213 6.26 -26.30 9.74
N CYS A 214 6.11 -25.87 8.50
CA CYS A 214 6.32 -24.50 8.05
C CYS A 214 5.02 -23.83 7.60
N ARG A 215 4.95 -22.51 7.74
CA ARG A 215 3.91 -21.65 7.12
C ARG A 215 4.57 -20.60 6.23
N TYR A 216 4.01 -20.34 5.05
CA TYR A 216 4.61 -19.42 4.07
C TYR A 216 3.56 -18.69 3.21
N VAL A 217 3.95 -17.54 2.66
CA VAL A 217 3.16 -16.73 1.70
C VAL A 217 3.81 -16.80 0.32
N THR A 218 3.00 -16.87 -0.73
CA THR A 218 3.46 -17.03 -2.12
C THR A 218 2.81 -16.01 -3.07
N TRP A 219 3.61 -15.36 -3.91
CA TRP A 219 3.17 -14.51 -5.01
C TRP A 219 3.54 -15.14 -6.35
N ARG A 220 2.54 -15.43 -7.21
CA ARG A 220 2.81 -15.91 -8.58
C ARG A 220 3.52 -14.83 -9.40
N ARG A 221 4.61 -15.19 -10.08
CA ARG A 221 5.53 -14.30 -10.82
C ARG A 221 4.80 -13.38 -11.79
N LYS A 222 3.90 -13.92 -12.61
CA LYS A 222 3.10 -13.17 -13.59
C LYS A 222 2.18 -12.11 -12.95
N ARG A 223 1.63 -12.35 -11.74
CA ARG A 223 0.84 -11.34 -11.01
C ARG A 223 1.70 -10.28 -10.32
N LEU A 224 2.86 -10.68 -9.79
CA LEU A 224 3.74 -9.76 -9.09
C LEU A 224 4.36 -8.72 -10.06
N TYR A 225 4.76 -9.16 -11.26
CA TYR A 225 5.17 -8.25 -12.33
C TYR A 225 4.04 -7.31 -12.80
N LEU A 226 2.78 -7.77 -12.87
CA LEU A 226 1.63 -6.90 -13.17
C LEU A 226 1.46 -5.79 -12.11
N LEU A 227 1.64 -6.12 -10.83
CA LEU A 227 1.62 -5.15 -9.72
C LEU A 227 2.78 -4.14 -9.85
N PHE A 228 3.97 -4.59 -10.22
CA PHE A 228 5.15 -3.74 -10.42
C PHE A 228 5.00 -2.78 -11.60
N ALA A 229 4.46 -3.25 -12.73
CA ALA A 229 4.14 -2.41 -13.88
C ALA A 229 3.14 -1.29 -13.52
N LYS A 230 2.12 -1.61 -12.72
CA LYS A 230 1.15 -0.63 -12.22
C LYS A 230 1.73 0.32 -11.16
N HIS A 231 2.70 -0.14 -10.35
CA HIS A 231 3.24 0.58 -9.20
C HIS A 231 4.77 0.47 -9.08
N ARG A 232 5.49 1.32 -9.83
CA ARG A 232 6.97 1.42 -9.84
C ARG A 232 7.60 1.65 -8.44
N TYR A 233 6.86 2.18 -7.47
CA TYR A 233 7.29 2.22 -6.06
C TYR A 233 7.42 0.82 -5.45
N LEU A 234 6.41 -0.03 -5.62
CA LEU A 234 6.44 -1.42 -5.11
C LEU A 234 7.54 -2.23 -5.79
N ALA A 235 7.78 -2.02 -7.09
CA ALA A 235 8.88 -2.63 -7.81
C ALA A 235 10.25 -2.31 -7.17
N LYS A 236 10.49 -1.04 -6.81
CA LYS A 236 11.73 -0.63 -6.11
C LYS A 236 11.85 -1.27 -4.72
N ILE A 237 10.76 -1.29 -3.94
CA ILE A 237 10.75 -1.90 -2.60
C ILE A 237 11.06 -3.39 -2.66
N PHE A 238 10.39 -4.15 -3.54
CA PHE A 238 10.67 -5.58 -3.70
C PHE A 238 12.10 -5.84 -4.18
N ALA A 239 12.60 -5.09 -5.16
CA ALA A 239 13.96 -5.24 -5.64
C ALA A 239 15.02 -4.92 -4.56
N LEU A 240 14.72 -4.06 -3.60
CA LEU A 240 15.58 -3.80 -2.44
C LEU A 240 15.51 -4.97 -1.45
N VAL A 241 14.30 -5.41 -1.09
CA VAL A 241 14.06 -6.50 -0.12
C VAL A 241 14.66 -7.83 -0.60
N VAL A 242 14.42 -8.21 -1.85
CA VAL A 242 14.93 -9.46 -2.44
C VAL A 242 16.47 -9.47 -2.48
N ARG A 243 17.11 -8.37 -2.92
CA ARG A 243 18.58 -8.29 -2.91
C ARG A 243 19.19 -8.22 -1.51
N HIS A 244 18.49 -7.67 -0.52
CA HIS A 244 18.94 -7.73 0.88
C HIS A 244 18.95 -9.19 1.37
N ASP A 245 17.87 -9.95 1.13
CA ASP A 245 17.78 -11.37 1.50
C ASP A 245 18.85 -12.23 0.78
N ILE A 246 19.10 -11.99 -0.51
CA ILE A 246 20.20 -12.61 -1.27
C ILE A 246 21.55 -12.28 -0.64
N ALA A 247 21.79 -11.01 -0.26
CA ALA A 247 23.04 -10.61 0.38
C ALA A 247 23.24 -11.31 1.72
N GLU A 248 22.24 -11.33 2.61
CA GLU A 248 22.31 -12.04 3.91
C GLU A 248 22.63 -13.54 3.74
N LYS A 249 22.02 -14.19 2.74
CA LYS A 249 22.34 -15.59 2.38
C LYS A 249 23.77 -15.75 1.90
N LEU A 250 24.24 -14.90 0.99
CA LEU A 250 25.62 -14.94 0.51
C LEU A 250 26.60 -14.74 1.67
N TYR A 251 26.37 -13.78 2.56
CA TYR A 251 27.18 -13.59 3.78
C TYR A 251 27.21 -14.85 4.66
N SER A 252 26.05 -15.47 4.94
CA SER A 252 25.92 -16.68 5.76
C SER A 252 26.60 -17.93 5.15
N LEU A 253 26.76 -17.97 3.82
CA LEU A 253 27.54 -19.00 3.12
C LEU A 253 29.03 -18.64 3.05
N ASN A 254 29.37 -17.36 2.99
CA ASN A 254 30.74 -16.87 2.88
C ASN A 254 31.60 -17.20 4.11
N ASP A 255 31.00 -17.40 5.28
CA ASP A 255 31.69 -17.87 6.50
C ASP A 255 32.04 -19.38 6.48
N LYS A 256 31.57 -20.12 5.47
CA LYS A 256 31.75 -21.57 5.32
C LYS A 256 32.49 -21.98 4.04
N ALA A 257 32.75 -21.04 3.13
CA ALA A 257 33.36 -21.29 1.84
C ALA A 257 34.89 -21.41 1.99
N PHE A 258 35.39 -22.63 2.19
CA PHE A 258 36.82 -22.95 2.27
C PHE A 258 37.24 -23.88 1.13
N ASP A 259 38.47 -23.69 0.68
CA ASP A 259 39.15 -24.51 -0.32
C ASP A 259 39.71 -25.81 0.28
N CYS A 260 40.06 -26.78 -0.58
CA CYS A 260 40.87 -27.95 -0.25
C CYS A 260 42.18 -27.59 0.48
N SER A 261 42.77 -26.42 0.17
CA SER A 261 43.96 -25.87 0.82
C SER A 261 43.69 -25.07 2.10
N GLY A 262 42.44 -24.98 2.56
CA GLY A 262 42.03 -24.20 3.72
C GLY A 262 41.87 -22.69 3.49
N HIS A 263 42.12 -22.20 2.28
CA HIS A 263 41.88 -20.80 1.93
C HIS A 263 40.39 -20.47 1.94
N ARG A 264 40.00 -19.33 2.53
CA ARG A 264 38.62 -18.85 2.53
C ARG A 264 38.30 -18.13 1.22
N TYR A 265 37.30 -18.62 0.49
CA TYR A 265 36.76 -17.93 -0.70
C TYR A 265 35.87 -16.75 -0.28
N ASP A 266 35.80 -15.72 -1.13
CA ASP A 266 34.86 -14.61 -0.97
C ASP A 266 33.81 -14.62 -2.10
N LEU A 267 32.70 -15.33 -1.86
CA LEU A 267 31.55 -15.50 -2.76
C LEU A 267 30.86 -14.19 -3.18
N ARG A 268 31.26 -13.06 -2.58
CA ARG A 268 30.76 -11.71 -2.89
C ARG A 268 31.55 -11.01 -4.00
N LEU A 269 32.74 -11.49 -4.32
CA LEU A 269 33.58 -10.97 -5.40
C LEU A 269 33.31 -11.74 -6.70
N PRO A 270 33.34 -11.08 -7.88
CA PRO A 270 33.47 -11.79 -9.14
C PRO A 270 34.71 -12.68 -9.10
N SER A 271 34.55 -13.97 -9.40
CA SER A 271 35.61 -14.97 -9.29
C SER A 271 36.67 -14.80 -10.39
N PHE A 272 37.64 -13.92 -10.14
CA PHE A 272 38.92 -13.85 -10.87
C PHE A 272 39.82 -15.06 -10.55
N CYS A 273 39.26 -16.27 -10.59
CA CYS A 273 40.02 -17.50 -10.53
C CYS A 273 40.70 -17.69 -11.88
N HIS A 274 42.03 -17.61 -11.90
CA HIS A 274 42.80 -17.98 -13.09
C HIS A 274 42.45 -19.43 -13.49
N PRO A 275 42.28 -19.74 -14.78
CA PRO A 275 42.15 -21.12 -15.21
C PRO A 275 43.42 -21.88 -14.82
N PRO A 276 43.34 -23.14 -14.35
CA PRO A 276 44.52 -23.92 -14.02
C PRO A 276 45.43 -24.04 -15.26
N GLU A 277 46.72 -23.72 -15.11
CA GLU A 277 47.70 -24.01 -16.13
C GLU A 277 47.85 -25.53 -16.25
N LEU A 278 47.26 -26.10 -17.31
CA LEU A 278 47.48 -27.50 -17.67
C LEU A 278 48.98 -27.72 -17.90
N PRO A 279 49.59 -28.78 -17.32
CA PRO A 279 50.98 -29.09 -17.54
C PRO A 279 51.27 -29.24 -19.03
N LYS A 280 52.27 -28.52 -19.54
CA LYS A 280 52.70 -28.63 -20.94
C LYS A 280 53.37 -29.99 -21.15
N GLU A 281 52.64 -30.90 -21.77
CA GLU A 281 53.12 -32.24 -22.10
C GLU A 281 54.26 -32.15 -23.12
N SER A 282 55.46 -32.58 -22.71
CA SER A 282 56.68 -32.48 -23.52
C SER A 282 56.75 -33.62 -24.54
N THR A 283 56.35 -33.35 -25.78
CA THR A 283 56.54 -34.29 -26.90
C THR A 283 58.04 -34.44 -27.23
N PRO A 284 58.58 -35.66 -27.36
CA PRO A 284 59.98 -35.89 -27.73
C PRO A 284 60.24 -35.74 -29.24
N ASP A 285 61.51 -35.55 -29.60
CA ASP A 285 61.97 -35.32 -30.97
C ASP A 285 61.65 -36.45 -31.97
N GLN A 286 61.36 -36.07 -33.21
CA GLN A 286 61.85 -36.80 -34.40
C GLN A 286 62.34 -35.82 -35.47
N THR A 287 63.60 -35.99 -35.89
CA THR A 287 64.25 -35.20 -36.95
C THR A 287 64.55 -36.11 -38.15
N THR A 288 64.02 -35.77 -39.32
CA THR A 288 64.65 -36.00 -40.65
C THR A 288 63.90 -35.24 -41.75
N ASP A 289 64.63 -34.45 -42.56
CA ASP A 289 64.88 -34.62 -44.02
C ASP A 289 63.76 -35.24 -44.90
N GLN A 290 63.53 -34.90 -46.19
CA GLN A 290 64.15 -33.99 -47.20
C GLN A 290 63.21 -34.00 -48.47
N THR A 291 63.16 -33.10 -49.48
CA THR A 291 63.80 -31.81 -49.86
C THR A 291 62.89 -31.09 -50.89
N THR A 292 63.12 -29.78 -51.18
CA THR A 292 62.63 -29.01 -52.38
C THR A 292 61.09 -28.76 -52.47
N ASP A 293 60.60 -27.71 -53.16
CA ASP A 293 61.23 -26.87 -54.19
C ASP A 293 60.90 -25.35 -54.12
N GLN A 294 61.54 -24.58 -55.02
CA GLN A 294 61.54 -23.12 -55.24
C GLN A 294 60.14 -22.48 -55.35
N THR A 295 59.92 -21.19 -55.05
CA THR A 295 60.51 -20.02 -55.76
C THR A 295 60.35 -18.70 -54.97
N THR A 296 61.16 -17.69 -55.32
CA THR A 296 61.11 -16.24 -55.02
C THR A 296 59.69 -15.60 -55.12
N ASP A 297 59.40 -14.41 -54.57
CA ASP A 297 60.26 -13.19 -54.56
C ASP A 297 60.06 -12.20 -53.38
N GLN A 298 60.79 -11.08 -53.43
CA GLN A 298 61.16 -10.20 -52.31
C GLN A 298 60.21 -9.02 -51.98
N THR A 299 60.22 -8.66 -50.68
CA THR A 299 60.31 -7.29 -50.11
C THR A 299 59.40 -6.16 -50.61
N THR A 300 58.64 -5.56 -49.69
CA THR A 300 58.77 -4.12 -49.33
C THR A 300 58.20 -3.88 -47.93
N ASP A 301 58.89 -3.05 -47.13
CA ASP A 301 58.54 -2.65 -45.78
C ASP A 301 57.77 -1.30 -45.77
N GLN A 302 56.72 -1.19 -44.94
CA GLN A 302 56.26 0.12 -44.46
C GLN A 302 55.33 0.05 -43.24
N THR A 303 55.68 0.86 -42.23
CA THR A 303 54.89 1.14 -41.02
C THR A 303 53.70 2.06 -41.33
N THR A 304 52.54 1.86 -40.68
CA THR A 304 51.55 2.94 -40.48
C THR A 304 50.69 2.68 -39.23
N ASP A 305 50.52 3.70 -38.39
CA ASP A 305 49.69 3.67 -37.17
C ASP A 305 48.17 3.77 -37.45
N PRO A 306 47.31 3.30 -36.52
CA PRO A 306 45.86 3.46 -36.63
C PRO A 306 45.38 4.89 -36.30
N PRO A 307 44.27 5.35 -36.90
CA PRO A 307 43.73 6.69 -36.65
C PRO A 307 43.03 6.81 -35.28
N VAL A 308 43.17 8.00 -34.67
CA VAL A 308 42.48 8.40 -33.43
C VAL A 308 41.35 9.37 -33.77
N ASP A 309 40.17 9.18 -33.17
CA ASP A 309 39.06 10.14 -33.17
C ASP A 309 38.66 10.52 -31.71
N PRO A 310 38.07 11.70 -31.46
CA PRO A 310 38.30 12.44 -30.21
C PRO A 310 37.23 12.28 -29.11
N ALA A 311 37.65 12.61 -27.89
CA ALA A 311 36.77 12.71 -26.72
C ALA A 311 35.94 14.01 -26.68
N PRO A 312 34.67 13.98 -26.22
CA PRO A 312 33.87 15.17 -25.97
C PRO A 312 34.12 15.75 -24.56
N GLY A 313 34.33 17.07 -24.48
CA GLY A 313 34.47 17.81 -23.23
C GLY A 313 33.14 18.07 -22.48
N PRO A 314 33.20 18.63 -21.25
CA PRO A 314 32.03 18.80 -20.38
C PRO A 314 31.09 19.92 -20.85
N ARG A 315 29.81 19.80 -20.51
CA ARG A 315 28.83 20.89 -20.57
C ARG A 315 28.05 21.01 -19.27
N GLU A 316 27.98 22.22 -18.74
CA GLU A 316 27.18 22.56 -17.56
C GLU A 316 25.69 22.64 -17.90
N GLN A 317 24.83 22.17 -17.00
CA GLN A 317 23.43 22.63 -16.92
C GLN A 317 22.79 22.39 -15.53
N GLY A 318 23.54 22.74 -14.48
CA GLY A 318 23.18 22.49 -13.08
C GLY A 318 22.50 23.66 -12.36
N GLU A 319 21.32 24.12 -12.79
CA GLU A 319 20.57 25.14 -12.02
C GLU A 319 19.03 25.03 -12.02
N GLY A 320 18.42 24.28 -12.96
CA GLY A 320 16.96 24.18 -13.06
C GLY A 320 16.25 23.34 -11.98
N LEU A 321 16.98 22.56 -11.18
CA LEU A 321 16.40 21.42 -10.44
C LEU A 321 16.12 21.67 -8.94
N LEU A 322 16.64 22.75 -8.33
CA LEU A 322 16.45 23.00 -6.88
C LEU A 322 15.11 23.65 -6.51
N LYS A 323 14.41 24.30 -7.46
CA LYS A 323 13.09 24.94 -7.20
C LYS A 323 11.89 23.97 -7.19
N ARG A 324 12.11 22.66 -7.35
CA ARG A 324 11.03 21.63 -7.40
C ARG A 324 11.08 20.63 -6.23
N LEU A 325 11.90 20.89 -5.21
CA LEU A 325 12.01 20.09 -3.98
C LEU A 325 11.53 20.87 -2.74
N SER A 326 10.23 21.17 -2.71
CA SER A 326 9.53 21.54 -1.47
C SER A 326 8.27 20.68 -1.34
N PRO A 327 8.07 19.95 -0.22
CA PRO A 327 6.81 19.26 0.02
C PRO A 327 5.68 20.27 0.25
N PRO A 328 4.42 19.94 -0.08
CA PRO A 328 3.28 20.76 0.32
C PRO A 328 3.12 20.71 1.85
N SER A 329 2.98 21.88 2.48
CA SER A 329 2.76 21.99 3.93
C SER A 329 1.53 21.19 4.38
N PRO A 330 1.57 20.50 5.54
CA PRO A 330 0.52 19.57 5.98
C PRO A 330 -0.89 20.18 6.04
N HIS A 331 -1.02 21.49 6.28
CA HIS A 331 -2.29 22.22 6.27
C HIS A 331 -3.02 22.13 4.91
N THR A 332 -2.30 21.97 3.80
CA THR A 332 -2.85 21.90 2.43
C THR A 332 -3.63 20.61 2.18
N ALA A 333 -3.27 19.51 2.85
CA ALA A 333 -3.95 18.22 2.69
C ALA A 333 -5.29 18.19 3.43
N LEU A 334 -5.33 18.71 4.67
CA LEU A 334 -6.53 18.79 5.50
C LEU A 334 -7.63 19.63 4.80
N SER A 335 -7.23 20.77 4.23
CA SER A 335 -8.09 21.69 3.47
C SER A 335 -8.92 20.98 2.39
N ARG A 336 -8.32 20.08 1.60
CA ARG A 336 -9.00 19.40 0.49
C ARG A 336 -10.05 18.38 0.93
N SER A 337 -9.89 17.77 2.11
CA SER A 337 -10.88 16.82 2.64
C SER A 337 -12.07 17.51 3.31
N LEU A 338 -11.86 18.69 3.90
CA LEU A 338 -12.90 19.46 4.60
C LEU A 338 -13.62 20.48 3.68
N GLN A 339 -13.07 20.77 2.50
CA GLN A 339 -13.66 21.72 1.54
C GLN A 339 -15.15 21.48 1.19
N PRO A 340 -15.67 20.24 1.04
CA PRO A 340 -17.10 20.02 0.82
C PRO A 340 -17.96 20.48 2.00
N VAL A 341 -17.51 20.20 3.22
CA VAL A 341 -18.23 20.53 4.47
C VAL A 341 -18.20 22.04 4.72
N LEU A 342 -17.03 22.69 4.56
CA LEU A 342 -16.96 24.16 4.66
C LEU A 342 -17.78 24.86 3.58
N LYS A 343 -17.86 24.32 2.34
CA LYS A 343 -18.73 24.88 1.30
C LYS A 343 -20.22 24.73 1.63
N ALA A 344 -20.64 23.66 2.30
CA ALA A 344 -22.00 23.54 2.80
C ALA A 344 -22.29 24.59 3.88
N LEU A 345 -21.45 24.69 4.91
CA LEU A 345 -21.60 25.65 6.01
C LEU A 345 -21.57 27.12 5.55
N SER A 346 -20.67 27.48 4.62
CA SER A 346 -20.58 28.85 4.10
C SER A 346 -21.85 29.28 3.34
N ARG A 347 -22.52 28.36 2.65
CA ARG A 347 -23.76 28.64 1.90
C ARG A 347 -24.93 28.97 2.82
N VAL A 348 -25.03 28.30 3.97
CA VAL A 348 -26.02 28.59 5.01
C VAL A 348 -25.87 30.02 5.52
N HIS A 349 -24.63 30.49 5.72
CA HIS A 349 -24.42 31.84 6.25
C HIS A 349 -24.75 32.93 5.21
N THR A 350 -24.52 32.69 3.91
CA THR A 350 -24.94 33.60 2.82
C THR A 350 -26.44 33.58 2.49
N ALA A 351 -27.22 32.67 3.07
CA ALA A 351 -28.67 32.63 2.87
C ALA A 351 -29.43 33.65 3.75
N ALA A 352 -28.77 34.21 4.77
CA ALA A 352 -29.29 35.33 5.54
C ALA A 352 -29.14 36.63 4.73
N GLY A 353 -30.24 37.10 4.13
CA GLY A 353 -30.29 38.39 3.44
C GLY A 353 -30.03 39.58 4.39
N PRO A 354 -29.62 40.74 3.86
CA PRO A 354 -29.36 41.92 4.69
C PRO A 354 -30.63 42.39 5.40
N PRO A 355 -30.53 42.87 6.66
CA PRO A 355 -31.70 43.31 7.41
C PRO A 355 -32.37 44.52 6.74
N PRO A 356 -33.70 44.64 6.82
CA PRO A 356 -34.42 45.75 6.19
C PRO A 356 -34.04 47.08 6.82
N ARG A 357 -33.85 48.11 6.00
CA ARG A 357 -33.68 49.49 6.49
C ARG A 357 -34.97 49.93 7.20
N LEU A 358 -34.87 50.16 8.51
CA LEU A 358 -35.88 50.91 9.25
C LEU A 358 -36.07 52.28 8.60
N LYS A 359 -37.29 52.58 8.15
CA LYS A 359 -37.68 53.95 7.79
C LYS A 359 -37.79 54.74 9.09
N GLN A 360 -36.87 55.68 9.30
CA GLN A 360 -36.90 56.58 10.43
C GLN A 360 -38.09 57.54 10.28
N THR A 361 -39.17 57.28 10.99
CA THR A 361 -40.30 58.22 11.12
C THR A 361 -39.79 59.49 11.81
N ARG A 362 -39.93 60.61 11.12
CA ARG A 362 -39.55 61.94 11.62
C ARG A 362 -40.74 62.55 12.34
N GLU A 363 -40.82 62.37 13.65
CA GLU A 363 -41.79 63.11 14.45
C GLU A 363 -41.50 64.63 14.39
N GLN A 364 -42.56 65.43 14.37
CA GLN A 364 -42.50 66.90 14.34
C GLN A 364 -43.45 67.49 15.38
N SER A 365 -42.90 67.87 16.53
CA SER A 365 -43.44 68.88 17.46
C SER A 365 -42.24 69.41 18.26
N TRP A 366 -41.90 70.69 18.13
CA TRP A 366 -42.52 71.84 18.82
C TRP A 366 -42.02 71.92 20.27
#